data_AF-A0A3M0YKT6-F1
#
_entry.id   AF-A0A3M0YKT6-F1
#
_cell.length_a   1.000
_cell.length_b   1.000
_cell.length_c   1.000
_cell.angle_alpha   90.00
_cell.angle_beta   90.00
_cell.angle_gamma   90.00
#
_symmetry.space_group_name_H-M   'P 1'
#
loop_
_entity.id
_entity.type
_entity.pdbx_description
1 polymer ?
#
loop_
_entity_poly.entity_id
_entity_poly.type
_entity_poly.pdbx_seq_one_letter_code
_entity_poly.pdbx_strand_id
1 'polypeptide(L)'
;MPNAIFFRESLRVGAVLLLFLAMPARGERFVSLYGGWGTDEGIEDFFLFHAHFISSYFIALTAGRVLADHGKWALEGEVQGVKHFAKQDHFEFNAVLIARWKKLPWDHLIDTSLAIGDGLSYATRIPAIEAERTEKNSRLLNYLMVEAAFAIAPSWEA
;
A
#
# COMPACT_ATOMS: atom_id res chain seq x y z
N MET A 1 23.15 -3.27 35.04
CA MET A 1 22.00 -2.34 34.97
C MET A 1 22.08 -1.59 33.65
N PRO A 2 20.96 -1.38 32.93
CA PRO A 2 20.60 -2.23 31.79
C PRO A 2 20.71 -1.57 30.40
N ASN A 3 20.93 -2.44 29.40
CA ASN A 3 20.31 -2.54 28.07
C ASN A 3 19.68 -1.29 27.41
N ALA A 4 20.19 -0.93 26.24
CA ALA A 4 19.38 -0.41 25.13
C ALA A 4 20.01 -0.87 23.81
N ILE A 5 19.57 -2.02 23.30
CA ILE A 5 19.80 -2.41 21.90
C ILE A 5 18.78 -1.60 21.10
N PHE A 6 19.21 -0.50 20.49
CA PHE A 6 18.40 0.23 19.51
C PHE A 6 18.37 -0.60 18.22
N PHE A 7 17.32 -1.40 18.07
CA PHE A 7 16.95 -2.05 16.83
C PHE A 7 16.42 -0.95 15.89
N ARG A 8 17.23 -0.51 14.94
CA ARG A 8 16.86 0.52 13.96
C ARG A 8 16.66 -0.15 12.59
N GLU A 9 15.62 -0.94 12.48
CA GLU A 9 15.12 -1.42 11.18
C GLU A 9 14.19 -0.34 10.63
N SER A 10 14.72 0.49 9.72
CA SER A 10 13.92 1.51 9.02
C SER A 10 12.97 0.80 8.05
N LEU A 11 11.73 0.60 8.47
CA LEU A 11 10.61 0.29 7.59
C LEU A 11 10.35 1.52 6.71
N ARG A 12 10.44 1.38 5.39
CA ARG A 12 10.28 2.48 4.43
C ARG A 12 9.04 2.24 3.59
N VAL A 13 8.20 3.27 3.45
CA VAL A 13 6.92 3.19 2.73
C VAL A 13 6.91 4.25 1.63
N GLY A 14 6.55 3.85 0.42
CA GLY A 14 6.26 4.77 -0.68
C GLY A 14 4.90 5.44 -0.46
N ALA A 15 4.89 6.77 -0.44
CA ALA A 15 3.66 7.56 -0.37
C ALA A 15 2.88 7.49 -1.69
N VAL A 16 1.68 6.91 -1.68
CA VAL A 16 0.87 6.74 -2.89
C VAL A 16 -0.20 7.82 -3.00
N LEU A 17 -0.19 8.61 -4.09
CA LEU A 17 -1.35 9.43 -4.47
C LEU A 17 -2.20 8.62 -5.46
N LEU A 18 -3.23 7.95 -4.94
CA LEU A 18 -4.04 6.98 -5.66
C LEU A 18 -5.13 7.67 -6.50
N LEU A 19 -5.04 7.58 -7.83
CA LEU A 19 -6.22 7.70 -8.69
C LEU A 19 -6.85 6.32 -8.82
N PHE A 20 -7.96 6.07 -8.11
CA PHE A 20 -8.66 4.79 -8.16
C PHE A 20 -9.66 4.75 -9.31
N LEU A 21 -9.44 3.82 -10.24
CA LEU A 21 -10.55 3.18 -10.96
C LEU A 21 -10.74 1.79 -10.34
N ALA A 22 -11.44 1.75 -9.21
CA ALA A 22 -11.91 0.50 -8.64
C ALA A 22 -13.21 0.11 -9.34
N MET A 23 -13.20 -0.98 -10.12
CA MET A 23 -14.44 -1.58 -10.60
C MET A 23 -14.85 -2.65 -9.59
N PRO A 24 -15.97 -2.48 -8.87
CA PRO A 24 -16.48 -3.56 -8.02
C PRO A 24 -16.91 -4.73 -8.92
N ALA A 25 -16.07 -5.76 -9.00
CA ALA A 25 -16.40 -7.01 -9.67
C ALA A 25 -17.29 -7.84 -8.73
N ARG A 26 -18.59 -7.52 -8.67
CA ARG A 26 -19.69 -8.26 -8.02
C ARG A 26 -19.26 -9.46 -7.13
N GLY A 27 -19.38 -9.30 -5.82
CA GLY A 27 -19.11 -10.37 -4.84
C GLY A 27 -17.80 -10.13 -4.10
N GLU A 28 -17.40 -11.09 -3.27
CA GLU A 28 -16.21 -11.06 -2.41
C GLU A 28 -14.87 -10.85 -3.14
N ARG A 29 -14.83 -10.37 -4.39
CA ARG A 29 -13.62 -10.20 -5.21
C ARG A 29 -13.57 -8.81 -5.81
N PHE A 30 -12.37 -8.31 -6.03
CA PHE A 30 -12.15 -6.99 -6.60
C PHE A 30 -10.89 -6.95 -7.46
N VAL A 31 -10.87 -6.02 -8.40
CA VAL A 31 -9.72 -5.69 -9.23
C VAL A 31 -9.57 -4.17 -9.22
N SER A 32 -8.36 -3.70 -8.99
CA SER A 32 -8.06 -2.27 -8.92
C SER A 32 -6.85 -1.93 -9.78
N LEU A 33 -6.87 -0.72 -10.34
CA LEU A 33 -5.72 -0.11 -10.99
C LEU A 33 -5.44 1.22 -10.31
N TYR A 34 -4.19 1.43 -9.88
CA TYR A 34 -3.75 2.68 -9.30
C TYR A 34 -2.29 2.97 -9.67
N GLY A 35 -1.83 4.18 -9.40
CA GLY A 35 -0.44 4.58 -9.56
C GLY A 35 -0.09 5.72 -8.63
N GLY A 36 1.19 6.08 -8.56
CA GLY A 36 1.67 7.13 -7.67
C GLY A 36 3.14 7.48 -7.88
N TRP A 37 3.63 8.41 -7.06
CA TRP A 37 5.04 8.81 -7.02
C TRP A 37 5.78 8.10 -5.89
N GLY A 38 7.08 7.87 -6.06
CA GLY A 38 7.95 7.32 -5.04
C GLY A 38 8.58 8.42 -4.17
N THR A 39 8.91 8.05 -2.93
CA THR A 39 9.67 8.86 -1.96
C THR A 39 10.87 8.04 -1.48
N ASP A 40 11.95 8.68 -1.03
CA ASP A 40 13.13 8.01 -0.47
C ASP A 40 13.19 8.01 1.07
N GLU A 41 12.18 8.59 1.71
CA GLU A 41 12.10 8.79 3.17
C GLU A 41 11.46 7.61 3.94
N GLY A 42 11.67 7.59 5.26
CA GLY A 42 11.09 6.61 6.16
C GLY A 42 9.59 6.85 6.45
N ILE A 43 8.93 5.84 7.02
CA ILE A 43 7.49 5.96 7.38
C ILE A 43 7.24 7.08 8.41
N GLU A 44 8.21 7.30 9.30
CA GLU A 44 8.17 8.36 10.31
C GLU A 44 8.14 9.75 9.69
N ASP A 45 8.93 9.97 8.63
CA ASP A 45 9.00 11.25 7.93
C ASP A 45 7.73 11.51 7.11
N PHE A 46 7.07 10.45 6.62
CA PHE A 46 5.77 10.54 5.96
C PHE A 46 4.66 10.98 6.95
N PHE A 47 4.56 10.34 8.12
CA PHE A 47 3.58 10.73 9.14
C PHE A 47 3.84 12.11 9.75
N LEU A 48 5.09 12.61 9.66
CA LEU A 48 5.48 13.95 10.08
C LEU A 48 5.37 15.01 8.96
N PHE A 49 4.83 14.66 7.79
CA PHE A 49 4.65 15.55 6.63
C PHE A 49 5.96 16.15 6.04
N HIS A 50 7.10 15.48 6.20
CA HIS A 50 8.40 15.92 5.66
C HIS A 50 8.84 15.14 4.40
N ALA A 51 7.91 14.46 3.72
CA ALA A 51 8.25 13.60 2.59
C ALA A 51 8.78 14.38 1.37
N HIS A 52 10.00 14.05 0.93
CA HIS A 52 10.55 14.53 -0.33
C HIS A 52 10.17 13.56 -1.48
N PHE A 53 9.43 14.09 -2.46
CA PHE A 53 9.09 13.32 -3.66
C PHE A 53 10.27 13.28 -4.63
N ILE A 54 10.61 12.08 -5.08
CA ILE A 54 11.63 11.88 -6.11
C ILE A 54 10.97 11.62 -7.46
N SER A 55 11.71 11.80 -8.55
CA SER A 55 11.29 11.44 -9.91
C SER A 55 11.27 9.91 -10.14
N SER A 56 10.49 9.21 -9.34
CA SER A 56 10.14 7.79 -9.44
C SER A 56 8.63 7.68 -9.39
N TYR A 57 8.04 6.80 -10.19
CA TYR A 57 6.60 6.59 -10.22
C TYR A 57 6.28 5.14 -10.55
N PHE A 58 5.06 4.72 -10.25
CA PHE A 58 4.62 3.34 -10.46
C PHE A 58 3.15 3.26 -10.88
N ILE A 59 2.81 2.12 -11.46
CA ILE A 59 1.43 1.68 -11.71
C ILE A 59 1.28 0.27 -11.14
N ALA A 60 0.17 0.02 -10.44
CA ALA A 60 -0.17 -1.24 -9.82
C ALA A 60 -1.51 -1.74 -10.34
N LEU A 61 -1.53 -2.99 -10.80
CA LEU A 61 -2.75 -3.76 -11.03
C LEU A 61 -2.91 -4.76 -9.90
N THR A 62 -4.07 -4.76 -9.25
CA THR A 62 -4.33 -5.63 -8.11
C THR A 62 -5.55 -6.50 -8.34
N ALA A 63 -5.52 -7.68 -7.72
CA ALA A 63 -6.65 -8.57 -7.64
C ALA A 63 -6.74 -9.09 -6.20
N GLY A 64 -7.93 -8.99 -5.62
CA GLY A 64 -8.13 -9.37 -4.24
C GLY A 64 -9.49 -9.98 -3.97
N ARG A 65 -9.64 -10.44 -2.74
CA ARG A 65 -10.89 -10.95 -2.22
C ARG A 65 -11.12 -10.58 -0.76
N VAL A 66 -12.39 -10.42 -0.39
CA VAL A 66 -12.83 -10.43 0.99
C VAL A 66 -12.74 -11.87 1.50
N LEU A 67 -12.06 -12.02 2.63
CA LEU A 67 -11.86 -13.28 3.36
C LEU A 67 -12.86 -13.40 4.52
N ALA A 68 -13.17 -12.28 5.17
CA ALA A 68 -14.17 -12.18 6.22
C ALA A 68 -14.82 -10.80 6.23
N ASP A 69 -16.14 -10.74 6.43
CA ASP A 69 -16.89 -9.48 6.52
C ASP A 69 -17.71 -9.46 7.81
N HIS A 70 -17.49 -8.44 8.63
CA HIS A 70 -18.19 -8.22 9.91
C HIS A 70 -19.00 -6.92 9.92
N GLY A 71 -19.41 -6.44 8.74
CA GLY A 71 -20.25 -5.26 8.53
C GLY A 71 -19.49 -3.93 8.69
N LYS A 72 -18.83 -3.70 9.84
CA LYS A 72 -18.05 -2.48 10.10
C LYS A 72 -16.60 -2.59 9.65
N TRP A 73 -16.07 -3.82 9.62
CA TRP A 73 -14.73 -4.12 9.16
C TRP A 73 -14.73 -5.39 8.32
N ALA A 74 -13.71 -5.52 7.48
CA ALA A 74 -13.47 -6.68 6.65
C ALA A 74 -11.98 -7.07 6.68
N LEU A 75 -11.72 -8.35 6.45
CA LEU A 75 -10.38 -8.85 6.13
C LEU A 75 -10.34 -9.19 4.65
N GLU A 76 -9.31 -8.73 3.97
CA GLU A 76 -9.09 -8.94 2.54
C GLU A 76 -7.72 -9.57 2.31
N GLY A 77 -7.61 -10.36 1.25
CA GLY A 77 -6.34 -10.82 0.72
C GLY A 77 -6.18 -10.28 -0.69
N GLU A 78 -5.02 -9.68 -0.99
CA GLU A 78 -4.74 -9.06 -2.28
C GLU A 78 -3.37 -9.49 -2.82
N VAL A 79 -3.29 -9.66 -4.14
CA VAL A 79 -2.02 -9.73 -4.87
C VAL A 79 -1.90 -8.54 -5.81
N GLN A 80 -0.68 -8.06 -5.98
CA GLN A 80 -0.39 -6.87 -6.78
C GLN A 80 0.73 -7.16 -7.77
N GLY A 81 0.56 -6.72 -9.02
CA GLY A 81 1.63 -6.58 -10.00
C GLY A 81 1.92 -5.11 -10.19
N VAL A 82 3.11 -4.69 -9.79
CA VAL A 82 3.54 -3.29 -9.79
C VAL A 82 4.66 -3.09 -10.79
N LYS A 83 4.50 -2.10 -11.65
CA LYS A 83 5.55 -1.64 -12.55
C LYS A 83 6.08 -0.30 -12.05
N HIS A 84 7.35 -0.29 -11.67
CA HIS A 84 8.09 0.93 -11.36
C HIS A 84 8.79 1.46 -12.61
N PHE A 85 8.92 2.78 -12.68
CA PHE A 85 9.52 3.52 -13.78
C PHE A 85 10.62 4.48 -13.28
N ALA A 86 11.33 5.08 -14.23
CA ALA A 86 12.43 6.03 -13.96
C ALA A 86 13.54 5.41 -13.08
N LYS A 87 13.79 5.96 -11.88
CA LYS A 87 14.92 5.55 -11.02
C LYS A 87 14.86 4.11 -10.52
N GLN A 88 13.69 3.47 -10.60
CA GLN A 88 13.45 2.12 -10.13
C GLN A 88 12.88 1.23 -11.24
N ASP A 89 13.34 1.29 -12.49
CA ASP A 89 12.77 0.48 -13.59
C ASP A 89 12.83 -1.06 -13.36
N HIS A 90 11.81 -1.60 -12.70
CA HIS A 90 11.65 -3.02 -12.36
C HIS A 90 10.18 -3.37 -12.13
N PHE A 91 9.89 -4.68 -12.08
CA PHE A 91 8.60 -5.19 -11.61
C PHE A 91 8.70 -5.62 -10.15
N GLU A 92 7.66 -5.34 -9.40
CA GLU A 92 7.45 -5.77 -8.03
C GLU A 92 6.12 -6.54 -7.93
N PHE A 93 6.12 -7.59 -7.11
CA PHE A 93 4.94 -8.41 -6.86
C PHE A 93 4.67 -8.50 -5.37
N ASN A 94 3.45 -8.13 -4.97
CA ASN A 94 3.07 -8.08 -3.56
C ASN A 94 1.96 -9.10 -3.27
N ALA A 95 2.00 -9.65 -2.07
CA ALA A 95 0.91 -10.42 -1.48
C ALA A 95 0.65 -9.88 -0.08
N VAL A 96 -0.57 -9.40 0.18
CA VAL A 96 -0.90 -8.63 1.38
C VAL A 96 -2.22 -9.10 1.99
N LEU A 97 -2.24 -9.15 3.33
CA LEU A 97 -3.48 -9.26 4.11
C LEU A 97 -3.86 -7.87 4.60
N ILE A 98 -5.12 -7.51 4.42
CA ILE A 98 -5.61 -6.15 4.63
C ILE A 98 -6.75 -6.19 5.65
N ALA A 99 -6.65 -5.36 6.68
CA ALA A 99 -7.76 -5.04 7.57
C ALA A 99 -8.38 -3.72 7.14
N ARG A 100 -9.66 -3.74 6.75
CA ARG A 100 -10.39 -2.57 6.26
C ARG A 100 -11.51 -2.17 7.23
N TRP A 101 -11.53 -0.92 7.64
CA TRP A 101 -12.67 -0.27 8.29
C TRP A 101 -13.55 0.37 7.23
N LYS A 102 -14.79 -0.12 7.13
CA LYS A 102 -15.76 0.28 6.08
C LYS A 102 -16.68 1.41 6.51
N LYS A 103 -16.72 1.75 7.80
CA LYS A 103 -17.64 2.76 8.35
C LYS A 103 -16.90 3.67 9.32
N LEU A 104 -16.59 4.88 8.87
CA LEU A 104 -16.01 5.93 9.70
C LEU A 104 -17.11 6.80 10.34
N PRO A 105 -16.80 7.60 11.38
CA PRO A 105 -17.82 8.41 12.06
C PRO A 105 -18.59 9.38 11.13
N TRP A 106 -17.98 9.80 10.03
CA TRP A 106 -18.53 10.75 9.04
C TRP A 106 -19.04 10.06 7.77
N ASP A 107 -19.17 8.73 7.75
CA ASP A 107 -19.60 7.95 6.58
C ASP A 107 -20.99 8.33 6.04
N HIS A 108 -21.78 9.01 6.87
CA HIS A 108 -23.07 9.59 6.50
C HIS A 108 -22.98 10.81 5.56
N LEU A 109 -21.80 11.43 5.41
CA LEU A 109 -21.56 12.57 4.52
C LEU A 109 -20.85 12.12 3.23
N ILE A 110 -19.85 11.26 3.36
CA ILE A 110 -19.03 10.73 2.27
C ILE A 110 -18.68 9.29 2.65
N ASP A 111 -18.98 8.34 1.76
CA ASP A 111 -18.59 6.94 1.95
C ASP A 111 -17.07 6.86 1.96
N THR A 112 -16.52 6.47 3.11
CA THR A 112 -15.07 6.46 3.36
C THR A 112 -14.62 5.20 4.05
N SER A 113 -13.49 4.67 3.61
CA SER A 113 -12.83 3.54 4.25
C SER A 113 -11.37 3.82 4.55
N LEU A 114 -10.87 3.16 5.59
CA LEU A 114 -9.46 3.11 5.94
C LEU A 114 -9.01 1.66 5.93
N ALA A 115 -7.79 1.40 5.49
CA ALA A 115 -7.22 0.07 5.52
C ALA A 115 -5.75 0.10 5.91
N ILE A 116 -5.32 -0.94 6.62
CA ILE A 116 -3.91 -1.26 6.86
C ILE A 116 -3.65 -2.66 6.32
N GLY A 117 -2.49 -2.87 5.72
CA GLY A 117 -2.10 -4.18 5.22
C GLY A 117 -0.66 -4.51 5.56
N ASP A 118 -0.40 -5.79 5.79
CA ASP A 118 0.92 -6.35 6.01
C ASP A 118 1.10 -7.59 5.12
N GLY A 119 2.29 -7.71 4.54
CA GLY A 119 2.53 -8.64 3.46
C GLY A 119 3.99 -8.81 3.08
N LEU A 120 4.17 -9.42 1.92
CA LEU A 120 5.47 -9.66 1.32
C LEU A 120 5.53 -8.96 -0.04
N SER A 121 6.67 -8.35 -0.31
CA SER A 121 7.01 -7.72 -1.59
C SER A 121 8.20 -8.42 -2.21
N TYR A 122 8.08 -8.77 -3.50
CA TYR A 122 9.15 -9.38 -4.27
C TYR A 122 9.53 -8.55 -5.50
N ALA A 123 10.75 -8.03 -5.50
CA ALA A 123 11.30 -7.27 -6.61
C ALA A 123 12.07 -8.16 -7.61
N THR A 124 11.76 -8.00 -8.90
CA THR A 124 12.46 -8.71 -10.00
C THR A 124 13.91 -8.28 -10.17
N ARG A 125 14.25 -7.07 -9.70
CA ARG A 125 15.62 -6.54 -9.64
C ARG A 125 15.82 -5.93 -8.27
N ILE A 126 17.06 -5.96 -7.77
CA ILE A 126 17.43 -5.18 -6.59
C ILE A 126 17.23 -3.70 -6.96
N PRO A 127 16.42 -2.93 -6.23
CA PRO A 127 16.21 -1.52 -6.52
C PRO A 127 17.55 -0.77 -6.53
N ALA A 128 17.83 0.03 -7.57
CA ALA A 128 19.09 0.76 -7.69
C ALA A 128 19.39 1.65 -6.46
N ILE A 129 18.33 2.16 -5.81
CA ILE A 129 18.39 2.98 -4.61
C ILE A 129 18.86 2.17 -3.37
N GLU A 130 18.59 0.87 -3.31
CA GLU A 130 19.07 -0.02 -2.24
C GLU A 130 20.51 -0.49 -2.50
N ALA A 131 20.84 -0.75 -3.77
CA ALA A 131 22.17 -1.19 -4.19
C ALA A 131 23.28 -0.16 -3.89
N GLU A 132 22.96 1.13 -3.87
CA GLU A 132 23.91 2.21 -3.58
C GLU A 132 24.15 2.45 -2.08
N ARG A 133 23.35 1.86 -1.17
CA ARG A 133 23.30 2.30 0.23
C ARG A 133 23.49 1.21 1.29
N THR A 134 23.35 -0.08 0.96
CA THR A 134 23.51 -1.18 1.93
C THR A 134 24.18 -2.42 1.32
N GLU A 135 25.08 -3.07 2.07
CA GLU A 135 25.69 -4.36 1.68
C GLU A 135 24.71 -5.55 1.68
N LYS A 136 23.49 -5.37 2.19
CA LYS A 136 22.43 -6.39 2.29
C LYS A 136 21.24 -5.99 1.45
N ASN A 137 21.23 -6.46 0.21
CA ASN A 137 20.12 -6.29 -0.71
C ASN A 137 19.27 -7.57 -0.72
N SER A 138 17.99 -7.45 -0.37
CA SER A 138 17.04 -8.56 -0.45
C SER A 138 15.99 -8.27 -1.52
N ARG A 139 15.71 -9.26 -2.36
CA ARG A 139 14.61 -9.18 -3.33
C ARG A 139 13.25 -9.45 -2.70
N LEU A 140 13.22 -9.94 -1.46
CA LEU A 140 12.02 -10.21 -0.69
C LEU A 140 12.03 -9.32 0.54
N LEU A 141 11.01 -8.48 0.67
CA LEU A 141 10.86 -7.51 1.75
C LEU A 141 9.48 -7.63 2.38
N ASN A 142 9.35 -7.08 3.58
CA ASN A 142 8.04 -6.83 4.18
C ASN A 142 7.34 -5.70 3.40
N TYR A 143 6.04 -5.87 3.15
CA TYR A 143 5.20 -4.89 2.47
C TYR A 143 4.18 -4.35 3.46
N LEU A 144 4.25 -3.05 3.75
CA LEU A 144 3.27 -2.36 4.57
C LEU A 144 2.41 -1.44 3.71
N MET A 145 1.10 -1.52 3.89
CA MET A 145 0.11 -0.72 3.18
C MET A 145 -0.72 0.10 4.16
N VAL A 146 -0.94 1.37 3.85
CA VAL A 146 -1.96 2.21 4.47
C VAL A 146 -2.77 2.84 3.36
N GLU A 147 -4.09 2.69 3.42
CA GLU A 147 -5.00 3.17 2.38
C GLU A 147 -6.16 3.95 3.01
N ALA A 148 -6.50 5.07 2.38
CA ALA A 148 -7.74 5.79 2.59
C ALA A 148 -8.46 5.91 1.25
N ALA A 149 -9.72 5.48 1.21
CA ALA A 149 -10.55 5.52 0.01
C ALA A 149 -11.86 6.25 0.29
N PHE A 150 -12.38 6.93 -0.73
CA PHE A 150 -13.67 7.61 -0.68
C PHE A 150 -14.44 7.38 -1.97
N ALA A 151 -15.77 7.31 -1.90
CA ALA A 151 -16.65 7.23 -3.06
C ALA A 151 -17.57 8.45 -3.13
N ILE A 152 -17.68 9.05 -4.31
CA ILE A 152 -18.50 10.24 -4.56
C ILE A 152 -19.98 9.90 -4.85
N ALA A 153 -20.34 8.61 -4.92
CA ALA A 153 -21.72 8.18 -5.14
C ALA A 153 -22.22 7.31 -3.97
N PRO A 154 -23.44 7.56 -3.43
CA PRO A 154 -23.97 6.73 -2.36
C PRO A 154 -24.34 5.34 -2.87
N SER A 155 -23.84 4.27 -2.26
CA SER A 155 -24.20 2.89 -2.63
C SER A 155 -25.49 2.38 -1.96
N TRP A 156 -26.45 3.25 -1.59
CA TRP A 156 -27.63 2.84 -0.83
C TRP A 156 -28.85 2.35 -1.66
N GLU A 157 -28.70 2.14 -2.97
CA GLU A 157 -29.72 1.44 -3.77
C GLU A 157 -29.09 0.42 -4.73
N ALA A 158 -29.12 -0.86 -4.35
CA ALA A 158 -29.04 -2.02 -5.23
C ALA A 158 -29.82 -3.19 -4.63
#